data_AF-A0A1X2HBK0-F1
#
_entry.id   AF-A0A1X2HBK0-F1
#
_cell.length_a   1.000
_cell.length_b   1.000
_cell.length_c   1.000
_cell.angle_alpha   90.00
_cell.angle_beta   90.00
_cell.angle_gamma   90.00
#
_symmetry.space_group_name_H-M   'P 1'
#
loop_
_entity.id
_entity.type
_entity.pdbx_description
1 polymer ?
#
loop_
_entity_poly.entity_id
_entity_poly.type
_entity_poly.pdbx_seq_one_letter_code
_entity_poly.pdbx_strand_id
1 'polypeptide(L)'
;MSLDSLQDTIQDALDASEDADFYEVERCLRQATHTVLNLRIEDHCKAKHYELALKDAHALMALDPSSPDGYAWAGKIWSDALYFSKAAETYSVALKEVKKPEAQFGPLYKEAVARRDRKVDPLGYLPGELVMRIFGYLSDMRMTCTYVSKTWRRLLLALPLWKCLEVYLTRQRASGYWQRGLEAYLQPHLEELTLSCKDNLCTVVSMLNAAECHQLRRVGKLKEK
;
A
#
# COMPACT_ATOMS: atom_id res chain seq x y z
N MET A 1 -7.26 25.61 -17.26
CA MET A 1 -6.62 26.63 -18.12
C MET A 1 -6.30 25.98 -19.44
N SER A 2 -6.71 26.55 -20.57
CA SER A 2 -6.44 26.01 -21.91
C SER A 2 -5.14 26.57 -22.47
N LEU A 3 -4.62 25.93 -23.52
CA LEU A 3 -3.49 26.43 -24.31
C LEU A 3 -3.76 27.84 -24.86
N ASP A 4 -5.03 28.17 -25.14
CA ASP A 4 -5.44 29.49 -25.64
C ASP A 4 -5.10 30.59 -24.63
N SER A 5 -5.37 30.35 -23.34
CA SER A 5 -5.02 31.30 -22.27
C SER A 5 -3.52 31.55 -22.15
N LEU A 6 -2.66 30.58 -22.51
CA LEU A 6 -1.22 30.76 -22.53
C LEU A 6 -0.78 31.60 -23.74
N GLN A 7 -1.38 31.37 -24.91
CA GLN A 7 -1.10 32.14 -26.12
C GLN A 7 -1.46 33.61 -25.92
N ASP A 8 -2.62 33.89 -25.34
CA ASP A 8 -3.07 35.25 -25.03
C ASP A 8 -2.08 35.94 -24.09
N THR A 9 -1.66 35.27 -23.00
CA THR A 9 -0.72 35.86 -22.02
C THR A 9 0.66 36.13 -22.64
N ILE A 10 1.10 35.31 -23.60
CA ILE A 10 2.35 35.54 -24.32
C ILE A 10 2.22 36.73 -25.29
N GLN A 11 1.08 36.86 -25.97
CA GLN A 11 0.82 37.98 -26.86
C GLN A 11 0.78 39.30 -26.08
N ASP A 12 0.09 39.34 -24.94
CA ASP A 12 0.05 40.50 -24.04
C ASP A 12 1.47 40.93 -23.60
N ALA A 13 2.36 39.95 -23.36
CA ALA A 13 3.76 40.23 -23.01
C ALA A 13 4.55 40.83 -24.19
N LEU A 14 4.26 40.41 -25.43
CA LEU A 14 4.90 40.96 -26.63
C LEU A 14 4.45 42.40 -26.87
N ASP A 15 3.14 42.65 -26.80
CA ASP A 15 2.57 43.99 -26.99
C ASP A 15 3.13 44.97 -25.95
N ALA A 16 3.18 44.57 -24.66
CA ALA A 16 3.80 45.38 -23.60
C ALA A 16 5.29 45.65 -23.82
N SER A 17 6.00 44.75 -24.50
CA SER A 17 7.42 44.92 -24.82
C SER A 17 7.64 45.97 -25.91
N GLU A 18 6.70 46.12 -26.85
CA GLU A 18 6.73 47.17 -27.87
C GLU A 18 6.57 48.56 -27.25
N ASP A 19 5.72 48.65 -26.21
CA ASP A 19 5.50 49.86 -25.42
C ASP A 19 6.60 50.12 -24.35
N ALA A 20 7.60 49.25 -24.26
CA ALA A 20 8.66 49.26 -23.24
C ALA A 20 8.14 49.22 -21.78
N ASP A 21 6.95 48.65 -21.55
CA ASP A 21 6.40 48.40 -20.22
C ASP A 21 6.93 47.07 -19.66
N PHE A 22 8.16 47.10 -19.17
CA PHE A 22 8.82 45.91 -18.64
C PHE A 22 8.18 45.35 -17.37
N TYR A 23 7.39 46.15 -16.63
CA TYR A 23 6.65 45.66 -15.48
C TYR A 23 5.55 44.70 -15.93
N GLU A 24 4.82 45.09 -16.97
CA GLU A 24 3.76 44.28 -17.52
C GLU A 24 4.30 43.03 -18.24
N VAL A 25 5.45 43.16 -18.92
CA VAL A 25 6.18 42.00 -19.47
C VAL A 25 6.52 40.99 -18.36
N GLU A 26 7.11 41.42 -17.24
CA GLU A 26 7.43 40.53 -16.13
C GLU A 26 6.18 39.85 -15.57
N ARG A 27 5.09 40.60 -15.38
CA ARG A 27 3.81 40.09 -14.89
C ARG A 27 3.27 38.98 -15.80
N CYS A 28 3.23 39.23 -17.11
CA CYS A 28 2.73 38.27 -18.09
C CYS A 28 3.62 37.02 -18.17
N LEU A 29 4.95 37.17 -18.16
CA LEU A 29 5.88 36.04 -18.17
C LEU A 29 5.77 35.16 -16.92
N ARG A 30 5.56 35.76 -15.73
CA ARG A 30 5.29 35.01 -14.50
C ARG A 30 3.99 34.22 -14.60
N GLN A 31 2.92 34.82 -15.12
CA GLN A 31 1.64 34.16 -15.34
C GLN A 31 1.75 33.03 -16.38
N ALA A 32 2.46 33.25 -17.48
CA ALA A 32 2.74 32.22 -18.48
C ALA A 32 3.54 31.05 -17.89
N THR A 33 4.57 31.33 -17.11
CA THR A 33 5.38 30.31 -16.41
C THR A 33 4.52 29.49 -15.46
N HIS A 34 3.65 30.15 -14.70
CA HIS A 34 2.70 29.49 -13.80
C HIS A 34 1.78 28.52 -14.57
N THR A 35 1.20 28.97 -15.70
CA THR A 35 0.35 28.14 -16.56
C THR A 35 1.11 26.94 -17.13
N VAL A 36 2.33 27.14 -17.63
CA VAL A 36 3.17 26.06 -18.19
C VAL A 36 3.49 25.01 -17.14
N LEU A 37 3.85 25.43 -15.91
CA LEU A 37 4.12 24.50 -14.82
C LEU A 37 2.88 23.69 -14.46
N ASN A 38 1.69 24.31 -14.37
CA ASN A 38 0.44 23.59 -14.13
C ASN A 38 0.15 22.53 -15.20
N LEU A 39 0.28 22.88 -16.48
CA LEU A 39 0.07 21.95 -17.59
C LEU A 39 1.04 20.77 -17.55
N ARG A 40 2.33 21.04 -17.24
CA ARG A 40 3.35 19.99 -17.08
C ARG A 40 3.07 19.08 -15.90
N ILE A 41 2.64 19.64 -14.75
CA ILE A 41 2.23 18.85 -13.59
C ILE A 41 1.09 17.91 -13.96
N GLU A 42 0.06 18.41 -14.64
CA GLU A 42 -1.07 17.59 -15.08
C GLU A 42 -0.64 16.44 -16.00
N ASP A 43 0.22 16.72 -16.97
CA ASP A 43 0.76 15.71 -17.88
C ASP A 43 1.59 14.65 -17.13
N HIS A 44 2.50 15.09 -16.28
CA HIS A 44 3.31 14.20 -15.44
C HIS A 44 2.45 13.37 -14.47
N CYS A 45 1.37 13.93 -13.91
CA CYS A 45 0.43 13.19 -13.06
C CYS A 45 -0.33 12.12 -13.86
N LYS A 46 -0.80 12.44 -15.08
CA LYS A 46 -1.44 11.45 -15.97
C LYS A 46 -0.49 10.30 -16.31
N ALA A 47 0.79 10.61 -16.55
CA ALA A 47 1.84 9.62 -16.78
C ALA A 47 2.36 8.93 -15.50
N LYS A 48 1.88 9.31 -14.31
CA LYS A 48 2.36 8.85 -12.99
C LYS A 48 3.86 9.11 -12.75
N HIS A 49 4.43 10.09 -13.43
CA HIS A 49 5.79 10.59 -13.21
C HIS A 49 5.83 11.57 -12.03
N TYR A 50 5.51 11.07 -10.84
CA TYR A 50 5.28 11.91 -9.65
C TYR A 50 6.50 12.75 -9.24
N GLU A 51 7.73 12.26 -9.44
CA GLU A 51 8.94 13.03 -9.13
C GLU A 51 9.08 14.29 -10.00
N LEU A 52 8.78 14.17 -11.30
CA LEU A 52 8.81 15.31 -12.22
C LEU A 52 7.67 16.30 -11.90
N ALA A 53 6.47 15.79 -11.62
CA ALA A 53 5.35 16.60 -11.19
C ALA A 53 5.66 17.38 -9.90
N LEU A 54 6.31 16.75 -8.92
CA LEU A 54 6.72 17.41 -7.68
C LEU A 54 7.78 18.48 -7.90
N LYS A 55 8.71 18.26 -8.84
CA LYS A 55 9.70 19.28 -9.20
C LYS A 55 9.03 20.55 -9.71
N ASP A 56 8.03 20.40 -10.57
CA ASP A 56 7.27 21.53 -11.11
C ASP A 56 6.36 22.19 -10.05
N ALA A 57 5.75 21.41 -9.15
CA ALA A 57 4.99 21.95 -8.03
C ALA A 57 5.86 22.75 -7.05
N HIS A 58 7.09 22.29 -6.76
CA HIS A 58 8.04 23.07 -5.97
C HIS A 58 8.52 24.33 -6.70
N ALA A 59 8.62 24.30 -8.03
CA ALA A 59 8.91 25.51 -8.81
C ALA A 59 7.78 26.54 -8.68
N LEU A 60 6.51 26.11 -8.64
CA LEU A 60 5.38 27.00 -8.33
C LEU A 60 5.49 27.63 -6.93
N MET A 61 5.83 26.83 -5.91
CA MET A 61 6.05 27.37 -4.56
C MET A 61 7.21 28.36 -4.50
N ALA A 62 8.29 28.13 -5.27
CA ALA A 62 9.42 29.04 -5.33
C ALA A 62 9.09 30.34 -6.08
N LEU A 63 8.19 30.28 -7.07
CA LEU A 63 7.74 31.44 -7.84
C LEU A 63 6.88 32.39 -7.01
N ASP A 64 5.95 31.82 -6.21
CA ASP A 64 5.15 32.55 -5.24
C ASP A 64 4.85 31.67 -4.01
N PRO A 65 5.62 31.83 -2.92
CA PRO A 65 5.41 31.08 -1.68
C PRO A 65 4.08 31.36 -1.00
N SER A 66 3.43 32.47 -1.31
CA SER A 66 2.14 32.84 -0.73
C SER A 66 0.94 32.30 -1.52
N SER A 67 1.19 31.77 -2.73
CA SER A 67 0.17 31.18 -3.59
C SER A 67 -0.21 29.77 -3.10
N PRO A 68 -1.51 29.42 -3.12
CA PRO A 68 -1.96 28.08 -2.77
C PRO A 68 -1.54 27.01 -3.79
N ASP A 69 -1.27 27.36 -5.04
CA ASP A 69 -1.26 26.39 -6.15
C ASP A 69 -0.14 25.36 -6.04
N GLY A 70 1.08 25.78 -5.70
CA GLY A 70 2.20 24.87 -5.49
C GLY A 70 1.92 23.85 -4.39
N TYR A 71 1.38 24.30 -3.25
CA TYR A 71 1.00 23.43 -2.12
C TYR A 71 -0.15 22.50 -2.44
N ALA A 72 -1.16 22.99 -3.16
CA ALA A 72 -2.28 22.18 -3.60
C ALA A 72 -1.81 21.04 -4.52
N TRP A 73 -0.96 21.35 -5.49
CA TRP A 73 -0.37 20.34 -6.38
C TRP A 73 0.50 19.34 -5.63
N ALA A 74 1.47 19.81 -4.84
CA ALA A 74 2.37 18.90 -4.13
C ALA A 74 1.62 17.96 -3.18
N GLY A 75 0.66 18.48 -2.41
CA GLY A 75 -0.15 17.65 -1.51
C GLY A 75 -1.03 16.64 -2.26
N LYS A 76 -1.59 17.03 -3.41
CA LYS A 76 -2.34 16.12 -4.28
C LYS A 76 -1.45 15.03 -4.85
N ILE A 77 -0.29 15.38 -5.41
CA ILE A 77 0.67 14.43 -5.96
C ILE A 77 1.11 13.41 -4.90
N TRP A 78 1.43 13.87 -3.68
CA TRP A 78 1.76 12.96 -2.58
C TRP A 78 0.60 12.03 -2.21
N SER A 79 -0.63 12.52 -2.27
CA SER A 79 -1.83 11.72 -2.01
C SER A 79 -2.09 10.67 -3.10
N ASP A 80 -1.90 11.03 -4.37
CA ASP A 80 -2.03 10.14 -5.52
C ASP A 80 -0.93 9.06 -5.53
N ALA A 81 0.26 9.41 -5.02
CA ALA A 81 1.36 8.49 -4.78
C ALA A 81 1.22 7.70 -3.46
N LEU A 82 0.10 7.83 -2.74
CA LEU A 82 -0.21 7.17 -1.46
C LEU A 82 0.74 7.50 -0.30
N TYR A 83 1.56 8.54 -0.42
CA TYR A 83 2.44 9.05 0.64
C TYR A 83 1.70 10.06 1.52
N PHE A 84 0.64 9.59 2.21
CA PHE A 84 -0.24 10.45 3.00
C PHE A 84 0.45 11.24 4.12
N SER A 85 1.57 10.73 4.66
CA SER A 85 2.37 11.49 5.62
C SER A 85 2.96 12.77 5.03
N LYS A 86 3.52 12.68 3.81
CA LYS A 86 4.09 13.84 3.09
C LYS A 86 3.01 14.79 2.61
N ALA A 87 1.86 14.25 2.18
CA ALA A 87 0.69 15.06 1.84
C ALA A 87 0.21 15.89 3.04
N ALA A 88 0.05 15.25 4.22
CA ALA A 88 -0.34 15.93 5.45
C ALA A 88 0.67 17.00 5.88
N GLU A 89 1.98 16.70 5.79
CA GLU A 89 3.03 17.67 6.05
C GLU A 89 2.93 18.88 5.11
N THR A 90 2.82 18.64 3.81
CA THR A 90 2.69 19.69 2.79
C THR A 90 1.49 20.60 3.06
N TYR A 91 0.31 20.03 3.33
CA TYR A 91 -0.88 20.82 3.66
C TYR A 91 -0.75 21.57 5.00
N SER A 92 -0.02 21.01 5.96
CA SER A 92 0.24 21.69 7.24
C SER A 92 1.18 22.89 7.09
N VAL A 93 2.11 22.84 6.14
CA VAL A 93 2.93 23.99 5.77
C VAL A 93 2.06 25.03 5.05
N ALA A 94 1.21 24.59 4.12
CA ALA A 94 0.29 25.48 3.41
C ALA A 94 -0.65 26.26 4.35
N LEU A 95 -1.11 25.61 5.43
CA LEU A 95 -1.91 26.23 6.50
C LEU A 95 -1.18 27.35 7.27
N LYS A 96 0.14 27.49 7.12
CA LYS A 96 0.95 28.54 7.76
C LYS A 96 1.38 29.63 6.78
N GLU A 97 1.75 29.24 5.56
CA GLU A 97 2.42 30.13 4.60
C GLU A 97 1.43 30.84 3.64
N VAL A 98 0.29 30.22 3.33
CA VAL A 98 -0.68 30.75 2.35
C VAL A 98 -1.65 31.73 3.01
N LYS A 99 -2.14 32.72 2.25
CA LYS A 99 -3.18 33.65 2.71
C LYS A 99 -4.55 32.98 2.77
N LYS A 100 -5.24 33.07 3.92
CA LYS A 100 -6.58 32.48 4.18
C LYS A 100 -6.65 30.97 3.86
N PRO A 101 -5.74 30.15 4.40
CA PRO A 101 -5.56 28.77 3.95
C PRO A 101 -6.61 27.80 4.49
N GLU A 102 -7.36 28.14 5.54
CA GLU A 102 -8.21 27.22 6.28
C GLU A 102 -9.32 26.59 5.43
N ALA A 103 -9.94 27.39 4.56
CA ALA A 103 -11.05 26.92 3.73
C ALA A 103 -10.61 25.87 2.71
N GLN A 104 -9.40 26.04 2.15
CA GLN A 104 -8.87 25.16 1.12
C GLN A 104 -8.12 23.97 1.71
N PHE A 105 -7.17 24.21 2.61
CA PHE A 105 -6.23 23.19 3.10
C PHE A 105 -6.71 22.48 4.37
N GLY A 106 -7.62 23.06 5.15
CA GLY A 106 -8.13 22.45 6.36
C GLY A 106 -8.77 21.06 6.12
N PRO A 107 -9.70 20.92 5.16
CA PRO A 107 -10.27 19.63 4.80
C PRO A 107 -9.24 18.65 4.24
N LEU A 108 -8.36 19.13 3.35
CA LEU A 108 -7.32 18.31 2.71
C LEU A 108 -6.32 17.73 3.73
N TYR A 109 -5.88 18.56 4.69
CA TYR A 109 -5.02 18.13 5.78
C TYR A 109 -5.69 17.05 6.64
N LYS A 110 -6.95 17.28 7.05
CA LYS A 110 -7.72 16.31 7.85
C LYS A 110 -7.88 14.98 7.11
N GLU A 111 -8.19 15.02 5.81
CA GLU A 111 -8.30 13.81 4.99
C GLU A 111 -6.96 13.07 4.89
N ALA A 112 -5.87 13.79 4.61
CA ALA A 112 -4.54 13.18 4.52
C ALA A 112 -4.12 12.52 5.84
N VAL A 113 -4.37 13.18 6.99
CA VAL A 113 -4.12 12.60 8.32
C VAL A 113 -5.00 11.36 8.56
N ALA A 114 -6.29 11.44 8.24
CA ALA A 114 -7.19 10.30 8.40
C ALA A 114 -6.75 9.09 7.55
N ARG A 115 -6.29 9.32 6.31
CA ARG A 115 -5.75 8.25 5.44
C ARG A 115 -4.42 7.71 5.93
N ARG A 116 -3.52 8.57 6.43
CA ARG A 116 -2.24 8.17 7.04
C ARG A 116 -2.46 7.25 8.24
N ASP A 117 -3.41 7.61 9.10
CA ASP A 117 -3.67 6.89 10.36
C ASP A 117 -4.62 5.70 10.18
N ARG A 118 -5.21 5.55 9.00
CA ARG A 118 -6.09 4.42 8.68
C ARG A 118 -5.29 3.12 8.70
N LYS A 119 -5.51 2.33 9.74
CA LYS A 119 -5.01 0.96 9.81
C LYS A 119 -5.93 0.05 9.01
N VAL A 120 -5.34 -0.70 8.09
CA VAL A 120 -6.04 -1.66 7.25
C VAL A 120 -5.36 -3.01 7.43
N ASP A 121 -6.15 -4.08 7.56
CA ASP A 121 -5.61 -5.43 7.48
C ASP A 121 -5.31 -5.75 5.99
N PRO A 122 -4.04 -5.87 5.59
CA PRO A 122 -3.71 -6.07 4.17
C PRO A 122 -4.30 -7.37 3.62
N LEU A 123 -4.43 -8.42 4.44
CA LEU A 123 -4.99 -9.69 3.97
C LEU A 123 -6.51 -9.63 3.76
N GLY A 124 -7.19 -8.64 4.34
CA GLY A 124 -8.63 -8.44 4.15
C GLY A 124 -9.00 -7.92 2.75
N TYR A 125 -8.04 -7.38 1.99
CA TYR A 125 -8.28 -6.76 0.68
C TYR A 125 -7.58 -7.49 -0.48
N LEU A 126 -6.73 -8.46 -0.18
CA LEU A 126 -6.00 -9.20 -1.20
C LEU A 126 -6.81 -10.42 -1.68
N PRO A 127 -6.92 -10.65 -2.99
CA PRO A 127 -7.42 -11.91 -3.54
C PRO A 127 -6.61 -13.11 -3.01
N GLY A 128 -7.27 -14.26 -2.88
CA GLY A 128 -6.66 -15.47 -2.32
C GLY A 128 -5.39 -15.88 -3.05
N GLU A 129 -5.31 -15.65 -4.37
CA GLU A 129 -4.16 -15.94 -5.22
C GLU A 129 -2.92 -15.13 -4.81
N LEU A 130 -3.10 -13.84 -4.51
CA LEU A 130 -2.00 -12.99 -4.07
C LEU A 130 -1.55 -13.36 -2.67
N VAL A 131 -2.50 -13.68 -1.78
CA VAL A 131 -2.16 -14.20 -0.45
C VAL A 131 -1.35 -15.50 -0.59
N MET A 132 -1.79 -16.43 -1.44
CA MET A 132 -1.08 -17.67 -1.69
C MET A 132 0.34 -17.43 -2.19
N ARG A 133 0.53 -16.47 -3.11
CA ARG A 133 1.86 -16.13 -3.65
C ARG A 133 2.77 -15.53 -2.59
N ILE A 134 2.26 -14.60 -1.77
CA ILE A 134 3.01 -13.99 -0.66
C ILE A 134 3.45 -15.06 0.34
N PHE A 135 2.53 -15.91 0.79
CA PHE A 135 2.84 -16.98 1.74
C PHE A 135 3.63 -18.12 1.10
N GLY A 136 3.67 -18.20 -0.23
CA GLY A 136 4.62 -19.00 -0.98
C GLY A 136 6.08 -18.67 -0.61
N TYR A 137 6.41 -17.38 -0.52
CA TYR A 137 7.75 -16.90 -0.11
C TYR A 137 8.02 -16.99 1.40
N LEU A 138 6.98 -17.21 2.22
CA LEU A 138 7.05 -17.20 3.68
C LEU A 138 6.70 -18.56 4.29
N SER A 139 7.15 -19.67 3.69
CA SER A 139 6.81 -21.03 4.12
C SER A 139 6.99 -21.27 5.61
N ASP A 140 8.10 -20.79 6.16
CA ASP A 140 8.52 -21.09 7.53
C ASP A 140 7.76 -20.27 8.56
N MET A 141 7.16 -19.15 8.13
CA MET A 141 6.45 -18.21 8.99
C MET A 141 4.92 -18.39 8.92
N ARG A 142 4.40 -19.24 8.01
CA ARG A 142 2.94 -19.45 7.81
C ARG A 142 2.24 -19.76 9.13
N MET A 143 2.80 -20.68 9.92
CA MET A 143 2.25 -21.06 11.22
C MET A 143 2.19 -19.86 12.17
N THR A 144 3.29 -19.11 12.29
CA THR A 144 3.38 -17.90 13.12
C THR A 144 2.34 -16.86 12.71
N CYS A 145 2.11 -16.68 11.40
CA CYS A 145 1.13 -15.75 10.87
C CYS A 145 -0.32 -16.12 11.24
N THR A 146 -0.63 -17.39 11.53
CA THR A 146 -1.97 -17.77 12.03
C THR A 146 -2.27 -17.26 13.44
N TYR A 147 -1.26 -16.77 14.18
CA TYR A 147 -1.44 -16.20 15.52
C TYR A 147 -1.62 -14.67 15.53
N VAL A 148 -1.48 -14.00 14.38
CA VAL A 148 -1.61 -12.53 14.28
C VAL A 148 -3.02 -12.06 14.59
N SER A 149 -4.04 -12.71 14.01
CA SER A 149 -5.44 -12.40 14.28
C SER A 149 -6.35 -13.58 13.92
N LYS A 150 -7.60 -13.55 14.42
CA LYS A 150 -8.63 -14.54 14.06
C LYS A 150 -8.94 -14.51 12.55
N THR A 151 -8.87 -13.34 11.93
CA THR A 151 -9.11 -13.15 10.49
C THR A 151 -8.00 -13.79 9.67
N TRP A 152 -6.73 -13.53 10.04
CA TRP A 152 -5.57 -14.14 9.40
C TRP A 152 -5.61 -15.66 9.51
N ARG A 153 -5.87 -16.18 10.72
CA ARG A 153 -6.03 -17.61 10.95
C ARG A 153 -7.06 -18.21 10.01
N ARG A 154 -8.26 -17.63 9.94
CA ARG A 154 -9.35 -18.14 9.09
C ARG A 154 -8.97 -18.14 7.62
N LEU A 155 -8.38 -17.03 7.14
CA LEU A 155 -8.02 -16.86 5.75
C LEU A 155 -6.91 -17.83 5.34
N LEU A 156 -5.84 -17.96 6.14
CA LEU A 156 -4.72 -18.84 5.83
C LEU A 156 -5.10 -20.33 5.89
N LEU A 157 -5.98 -20.72 6.81
CA LEU A 157 -6.46 -22.10 6.89
C LEU A 157 -7.40 -22.48 5.74
N ALA A 158 -8.13 -21.50 5.18
CA ALA A 158 -9.02 -21.75 4.04
C ALA A 158 -8.28 -21.93 2.70
N LEU A 159 -7.01 -21.50 2.63
CA LEU A 159 -6.21 -21.58 1.41
C LEU A 159 -5.36 -22.86 1.38
N PRO A 160 -5.06 -23.42 0.19
CA PRO A 160 -4.24 -24.62 0.03
C PRO A 160 -2.74 -24.33 0.21
N LEU A 161 -2.38 -23.75 1.36
CA LEU A 161 -1.02 -23.37 1.75
C LEU A 161 -0.27 -24.47 2.50
N TRP A 162 -0.99 -25.48 2.98
CA TRP A 162 -0.51 -26.49 3.93
C TRP A 162 -0.20 -27.83 3.24
N LYS A 163 0.58 -27.77 2.15
CA LYS A 163 0.95 -28.96 1.37
C LYS A 163 1.96 -29.87 2.08
N CYS A 164 2.85 -29.26 2.88
CA CYS A 164 3.86 -29.96 3.65
C CYS A 164 3.69 -29.56 5.12
N LEU A 165 3.58 -30.54 6.02
CA LEU A 165 3.44 -30.31 7.44
C LEU A 165 4.45 -31.14 8.24
N GLU A 166 5.14 -30.49 9.17
CA GLU A 166 6.00 -31.15 10.15
C GLU A 166 5.37 -31.03 11.55
N VAL A 167 5.12 -32.16 12.20
CA VAL A 167 4.44 -32.21 13.50
C VAL A 167 5.29 -32.95 14.52
N TYR A 168 5.58 -32.27 15.63
CA TYR A 168 6.37 -32.79 16.73
C TYR A 168 5.46 -33.08 17.94
N LEU A 169 5.11 -34.35 18.14
CA LEU A 169 4.22 -34.86 19.19
C LEU A 169 4.96 -35.60 20.32
N THR A 170 6.30 -35.62 20.33
CA THR A 170 7.13 -36.39 21.28
C THR A 170 6.93 -36.06 22.77
N ARG A 171 6.36 -34.89 23.06
CA ARG A 171 6.06 -34.43 24.44
C ARG A 171 4.55 -34.36 24.74
N GLN A 172 3.71 -34.77 23.80
CA GLN A 172 2.26 -34.64 23.92
C GLN A 172 1.63 -35.95 24.43
N ARG A 173 0.56 -35.80 25.22
CA ARG A 173 -0.25 -36.96 25.66
C ARG A 173 -1.00 -37.56 24.47
N ALA A 174 -1.36 -38.84 24.55
CA ALA A 174 -2.07 -39.59 23.51
C ALA A 174 -3.36 -38.90 23.01
N SER A 175 -4.02 -38.11 23.86
CA SER A 175 -5.17 -37.27 23.50
C SER A 175 -5.12 -35.91 24.18
N GLY A 176 -5.62 -34.86 23.53
CA GLY A 176 -5.71 -33.52 24.14
C GLY A 176 -5.90 -32.37 23.15
N TYR A 177 -5.77 -31.14 23.65
CA TYR A 177 -5.99 -29.89 22.91
C TYR A 177 -5.17 -29.75 21.62
N TRP A 178 -4.04 -30.44 21.51
CA TRP A 178 -3.22 -30.44 20.30
C TRP A 178 -3.94 -31.06 19.09
N GLN A 179 -4.90 -31.97 19.30
CA GLN A 179 -5.65 -32.62 18.22
C GLN A 179 -6.49 -31.61 17.43
N ARG A 180 -7.29 -30.79 18.12
CA ARG A 180 -8.07 -29.71 17.50
C ARG A 180 -7.20 -28.70 16.78
N GLY A 181 -6.00 -28.45 17.32
CA GLY A 181 -5.01 -27.58 16.70
C GLY A 181 -4.52 -28.15 15.37
N LEU A 182 -4.16 -29.44 15.36
CA LEU A 182 -3.65 -30.15 14.19
C LEU A 182 -4.73 -30.34 13.11
N GLU A 183 -5.95 -30.73 13.50
CA GLU A 183 -7.12 -30.87 12.61
C GLU A 183 -7.32 -29.65 11.70
N ALA A 184 -7.08 -28.45 12.22
CA ALA A 184 -7.24 -27.22 11.44
C ALA A 184 -6.32 -27.18 10.21
N TYR A 185 -5.14 -27.80 10.27
CA TYR A 185 -4.13 -27.81 9.20
C TYR A 185 -4.20 -29.06 8.32
N LEU A 186 -4.92 -30.09 8.75
CA LEU A 186 -5.17 -31.27 7.93
C LEU A 186 -6.24 -30.91 6.90
N GLN A 187 -5.83 -30.81 5.64
CA GLN A 187 -6.68 -30.40 4.52
C GLN A 187 -6.53 -31.41 3.37
N PRO A 188 -7.53 -31.53 2.47
CA PRO A 188 -7.48 -32.49 1.35
C PRO A 188 -6.27 -32.33 0.42
N HIS A 189 -5.69 -31.13 0.39
CA HIS A 189 -4.53 -30.74 -0.42
C HIS A 189 -3.17 -31.01 0.25
N LEU A 190 -3.15 -31.71 1.39
CA LEU A 190 -1.92 -32.10 2.08
C LEU A 190 -1.20 -33.20 1.27
N GLU A 191 0.06 -32.96 0.90
CA GLU A 191 0.86 -33.86 0.07
C GLU A 191 1.94 -34.58 0.89
N GLU A 192 2.53 -33.90 1.87
CA GLU A 192 3.62 -34.43 2.70
C GLU A 192 3.37 -34.18 4.19
N LEU A 193 3.50 -35.25 4.99
CA LEU A 193 3.40 -35.17 6.44
C LEU A 193 4.59 -35.86 7.11
N THR A 194 5.29 -35.12 7.95
CA THR A 194 6.38 -35.65 8.74
C THR A 194 6.01 -35.59 10.23
N LEU A 195 6.05 -36.73 10.90
CA LEU A 195 5.61 -36.88 12.30
C LEU A 195 6.77 -37.32 13.20
N SER A 196 6.88 -36.70 14.37
CA SER A 196 7.72 -37.18 15.46
C SER A 196 6.82 -37.54 16.65
N CYS A 197 6.63 -38.83 16.95
CA CYS A 197 5.73 -39.30 18.00
C CYS A 197 6.35 -40.48 18.76
N LYS A 198 6.15 -40.54 20.08
CA LYS A 198 6.58 -41.63 20.96
C LYS A 198 5.59 -42.81 20.94
N ASP A 199 4.29 -42.54 21.00
CA ASP A 199 3.26 -43.57 21.17
C ASP A 199 2.12 -43.43 20.13
N ASN A 200 1.92 -44.53 19.41
CA ASN A 200 0.83 -44.87 18.48
C ASN A 200 0.40 -43.83 17.40
N LEU A 201 0.68 -44.17 16.14
CA LEU A 201 0.26 -43.41 14.94
C LEU A 201 -1.26 -43.42 14.70
N CYS A 202 -2.01 -44.35 15.33
CA CYS A 202 -3.42 -44.56 15.05
C CYS A 202 -4.27 -43.29 15.15
N THR A 203 -4.02 -42.42 16.13
CA THR A 203 -4.79 -41.20 16.32
C THR A 203 -4.56 -40.19 15.20
N VAL A 204 -3.32 -40.01 14.76
CA VAL A 204 -3.03 -39.11 13.62
C VAL A 204 -3.59 -39.69 12.33
N VAL A 205 -3.50 -41.00 12.13
CA VAL A 205 -4.10 -41.68 10.97
C VAL A 205 -5.62 -41.51 10.94
N SER A 206 -6.30 -41.65 12.09
CA SER A 206 -7.75 -41.41 12.15
C SER A 206 -8.12 -39.97 11.81
N MET A 207 -7.29 -38.99 12.23
CA MET A 207 -7.50 -37.58 11.92
C MET A 207 -7.29 -37.29 10.43
N LEU A 208 -6.26 -37.89 9.81
CA LEU A 208 -6.02 -37.77 8.36
C LEU A 208 -7.17 -38.32 7.53
N ASN A 209 -7.73 -39.45 7.96
CA ASN A 209 -8.88 -40.03 7.29
C ASN A 209 -10.13 -39.15 7.45
N ALA A 210 -10.35 -38.59 8.64
CA ALA A 210 -11.47 -37.67 8.90
C ALA A 210 -11.35 -36.34 8.13
N ALA A 211 -10.13 -35.89 7.83
CA ALA A 211 -9.85 -34.67 7.07
C ALA A 211 -9.74 -34.90 5.54
N GLU A 212 -10.05 -36.11 5.06
CA GLU A 212 -10.02 -36.48 3.63
C GLU A 212 -8.67 -36.19 2.95
N CYS A 213 -7.56 -36.38 3.68
CA CYS A 213 -6.20 -36.16 3.15
C CYS A 213 -5.75 -37.28 2.20
N HIS A 214 -6.45 -37.46 1.07
CA HIS A 214 -6.19 -38.53 0.11
C HIS A 214 -4.99 -38.27 -0.82
N GLN A 215 -4.47 -37.04 -0.85
CA GLN A 215 -3.34 -36.64 -1.71
C GLN A 215 -1.97 -36.86 -1.07
N LEU A 216 -1.92 -37.53 0.09
CA LEU A 216 -0.71 -37.81 0.84
C LEU A 216 0.22 -38.75 0.05
N ARG A 217 1.37 -38.23 -0.37
CA ARG A 217 2.43 -38.96 -1.07
C ARG A 217 3.49 -39.49 -0.13
N ARG A 218 3.73 -38.77 0.97
CA ARG A 218 4.82 -39.08 1.90
C ARG A 218 4.37 -38.95 3.34
N VAL A 219 4.51 -40.04 4.10
CA VAL A 219 4.39 -40.07 5.56
C VAL A 219 5.72 -40.51 6.15
N GLY A 220 6.41 -39.59 6.84
CA GLY A 220 7.73 -39.84 7.44
C GLY A 220 7.67 -39.89 8.96
N LYS A 221 8.52 -40.73 9.58
CA LYS A 221 8.81 -40.68 11.02
C LYS A 221 10.17 -39.99 11.24
N LEU A 222 10.19 -38.87 11.94
CA LEU A 222 11.44 -38.21 12.37
C LEU A 222 12.11 -39.11 13.43
N LYS A 223 13.35 -39.53 13.16
CA LYS A 223 14.18 -40.21 14.16
C LYS A 223 14.52 -39.21 15.26
N GLU A 224 14.29 -39.58 16.52
CA GLU A 224 14.77 -38.80 17.67
C GLU A 224 16.31 -38.71 17.55
N LYS A 225 16.84 -37.48 17.60
CA LYS A 225 18.27 -37.22 17.79
C LYS A 225 18.61 -37.28 19.27
#